data_AF-A0A0W0FHD2-F1
#
_entry.id   AF-A0A0W0FHD2-F1
#
_cell.length_a   1.000
_cell.length_b   1.000
_cell.length_c   1.000
_cell.angle_alpha   90.00
_cell.angle_beta   90.00
_cell.angle_gamma   90.00
#
_symmetry.space_group_name_H-M   'P 1'
#
loop_
_entity.id
_entity.type
_entity.pdbx_description
1 polymer ?
#
loop_
_entity_poly.entity_id
_entity_poly.type
_entity_poly.pdbx_seq_one_letter_code
_entity_poly.pdbx_strand_id
1 'polypeptide(L)'
;MGAKHLKQSDVIFGADNTGNPFATLHLPSAKTAEAREIWKVYVSEHGDLCPLKALMNIAKVVLASPSDPLFSLQDKKGEIRPMVRKAALERINTITTAWGWGTSFGHSFCIGGASHYMSLGQGKDPEVICIAGHWKSLAYQTYLWAFELVITRHMNTSPTNAAPCPSGWA
;
A
#
# COMPACT_ATOMS: atom_id res chain seq x y z
N MET A 1 26.67 1.91 -4.17
CA MET A 1 25.54 2.23 -3.26
C MET A 1 24.27 1.37 -3.47
N GLY A 2 24.15 0.56 -4.53
CA GLY A 2 22.87 -0.11 -4.87
C GLY A 2 22.60 -1.50 -4.29
N ALA A 3 23.44 -2.08 -3.42
CA ALA A 3 23.24 -3.47 -2.98
C ALA A 3 22.08 -3.66 -1.97
N LYS A 4 21.65 -2.59 -1.29
CA LYS A 4 20.60 -2.64 -0.25
C LYS A 4 19.26 -2.05 -0.71
N HIS A 5 19.21 -1.46 -1.91
CA HIS A 5 18.01 -0.77 -2.41
C HIS A 5 17.37 -1.57 -3.53
N LEU A 6 16.04 -1.61 -3.54
CA LEU A 6 15.26 -2.04 -4.69
C LEU A 6 15.54 -1.08 -5.86
N LYS A 7 15.88 -1.61 -7.02
CA LYS A 7 16.27 -0.84 -8.21
C LYS A 7 15.17 -0.78 -9.24
N GLN A 8 15.33 0.11 -10.22
CA GLN A 8 14.47 0.16 -11.40
C GLN A 8 14.43 -1.19 -12.14
N SER A 9 15.56 -1.86 -12.30
CA SER A 9 15.66 -3.18 -12.93
C SER A 9 14.98 -4.31 -12.16
N ASP A 10 14.65 -4.10 -10.89
CA ASP A 10 14.05 -5.11 -10.03
C ASP A 10 12.51 -5.12 -10.14
N VAL A 11 11.94 -4.28 -11.01
CA VAL A 11 10.51 -4.21 -11.32
C VAL A 11 10.23 -4.95 -12.62
N ILE A 12 9.42 -6.01 -12.54
CA ILE A 12 9.03 -6.81 -13.71
C ILE A 12 7.52 -6.63 -13.92
N PHE A 13 7.13 -6.09 -15.06
CA PHE A 13 5.73 -6.02 -15.47
C PHE A 13 5.33 -7.28 -16.23
N GLY A 14 4.08 -7.71 -16.06
CA GLY A 14 3.51 -8.87 -16.72
C GLY A 14 2.00 -8.83 -16.75
N ALA A 15 1.40 -9.91 -17.25
CA ALA A 15 -0.04 -10.15 -17.20
C ALA A 15 -0.31 -11.55 -16.66
N ASP A 16 -1.35 -11.70 -15.86
CA ASP A 16 -1.76 -13.02 -15.33
C ASP A 16 -2.37 -13.90 -16.44
N ASN A 17 -2.79 -15.12 -16.06
CA ASN A 17 -3.42 -16.08 -16.98
C ASN A 17 -4.77 -15.60 -17.54
N THR A 18 -5.36 -14.54 -16.99
CA THR A 18 -6.59 -13.90 -17.48
C THR A 18 -6.32 -12.59 -18.22
N GLY A 19 -5.06 -12.18 -18.35
CA GLY A 19 -4.64 -10.96 -19.04
C GLY A 19 -4.63 -9.71 -18.16
N ASN A 20 -4.85 -9.82 -16.84
CA ASN A 20 -4.78 -8.65 -15.97
C ASN A 20 -3.33 -8.23 -15.74
N PRO A 21 -2.98 -6.94 -15.88
CA PRO A 21 -1.63 -6.48 -15.68
C PRO A 21 -1.23 -6.53 -14.20
N PHE A 22 0.03 -6.87 -13.96
CA PHE A 22 0.65 -6.81 -12.64
C PHE A 22 2.13 -6.43 -12.75
N ALA A 23 2.73 -6.08 -11.61
CA ALA A 23 4.17 -5.93 -11.47
C ALA A 23 4.68 -6.78 -10.30
N THR A 24 5.89 -7.30 -10.44
CA THR A 24 6.63 -7.96 -9.35
C THR A 24 7.83 -7.11 -8.98
N LEU A 25 7.98 -6.82 -7.69
CA LEU A 25 9.16 -6.15 -7.14
C LEU A 25 10.06 -7.20 -6.50
N HIS A 26 11.29 -7.33 -7.00
CA HIS A 26 12.29 -8.28 -6.50
C HIS A 26 13.15 -7.61 -5.43
N LEU A 27 12.80 -7.80 -4.17
CA LEU A 27 13.49 -7.20 -3.04
C LEU A 27 14.89 -7.83 -2.88
N PRO A 28 15.95 -7.00 -2.74
CA PRO A 28 17.32 -7.50 -2.56
C PRO A 28 17.56 -8.10 -1.17
N SER A 29 16.70 -7.79 -0.20
CA SER A 29 16.73 -8.36 1.15
C SER A 29 15.37 -8.20 1.82
N ALA A 30 15.01 -9.12 2.71
CA ALA A 30 13.90 -8.94 3.63
C ALA A 30 14.32 -9.31 5.05
N LYS A 31 13.69 -8.68 6.06
CA LYS A 31 14.01 -8.86 7.49
C LYS A 31 13.95 -10.33 7.93
N THR A 32 13.14 -11.13 7.24
CA THR A 32 12.85 -12.53 7.56
C THR A 32 13.36 -13.51 6.50
N ALA A 33 14.10 -13.03 5.49
CA ALA A 33 14.66 -13.85 4.42
C ALA A 33 15.95 -14.53 4.89
N GLU A 34 16.11 -15.80 4.56
CA GLU A 34 17.43 -16.42 4.56
C GLU A 34 18.27 -15.84 3.40
N ALA A 35 19.60 -15.90 3.52
CA ALA A 35 20.55 -15.13 2.71
C ALA A 35 20.57 -15.45 1.18
N ARG A 36 19.60 -16.17 0.63
CA ARG A 36 19.55 -16.60 -0.78
C ARG A 36 18.16 -16.58 -1.43
N GLU A 37 17.11 -16.18 -0.71
CA GLU A 37 15.76 -16.13 -1.27
C GLU A 37 15.43 -14.72 -1.78
N ILE A 38 15.06 -14.60 -3.06
CA ILE A 38 14.59 -13.34 -3.64
C ILE A 38 13.14 -13.15 -3.25
N TRP A 39 12.88 -12.11 -2.45
CA TRP A 39 11.54 -11.79 -1.99
C TRP A 39 10.76 -11.03 -3.04
N LYS A 40 9.55 -11.48 -3.34
CA LYS A 40 8.70 -10.91 -4.38
C LYS A 40 7.49 -10.21 -3.77
N VAL A 41 7.28 -8.96 -4.13
CA VAL A 41 6.04 -8.24 -3.84
C VAL A 41 5.25 -8.11 -5.12
N TYR A 42 4.01 -8.58 -5.11
CA TYR A 42 3.10 -8.49 -6.24
C TYR A 42 2.25 -7.23 -6.12
N VAL A 43 2.13 -6.50 -7.22
CA VAL A 43 1.38 -5.25 -7.31
C VAL A 43 0.40 -5.40 -8.46
N SER A 44 -0.90 -5.24 -8.18
CA SER A 44 -1.98 -5.29 -9.17
C SER A 44 -2.58 -3.90 -9.40
N GLU A 45 -3.41 -3.75 -10.43
CA GLU A 45 -4.16 -2.51 -10.61
C GLU A 45 -5.18 -2.29 -9.48
N HIS A 46 -5.34 -1.03 -9.08
CA HIS A 46 -6.27 -0.62 -8.03
C HIS A 46 -6.92 0.72 -8.35
N GLY A 47 -8.15 0.67 -8.87
CA GLY A 47 -9.03 1.83 -9.07
C GLY A 47 -8.32 3.09 -9.58
N ASP A 48 -8.68 4.23 -8.98
CA ASP A 48 -8.15 5.54 -9.38
C ASP A 48 -6.73 5.81 -8.89
N LEU A 49 -6.28 5.12 -7.83
CA LEU A 49 -4.93 5.24 -7.25
C LEU A 49 -4.05 4.05 -7.65
N CYS A 50 -4.00 3.76 -8.95
CA CYS A 50 -3.37 2.56 -9.47
C CYS A 50 -1.84 2.54 -9.25
N PRO A 51 -1.30 1.58 -8.47
CA PRO A 51 0.13 1.53 -8.17
C PRO A 51 0.97 1.13 -9.40
N LEU A 52 0.42 0.40 -10.38
CA LEU A 52 1.12 0.12 -11.64
C LEU A 52 1.36 1.40 -12.44
N LYS A 53 0.33 2.25 -12.57
CA LYS A 53 0.47 3.56 -13.21
C LYS A 53 1.49 4.42 -12.47
N ALA A 54 1.50 4.38 -11.14
CA ALA A 54 2.50 5.09 -10.33
C ALA A 54 3.93 4.59 -10.58
N LEU A 55 4.16 3.27 -10.63
CA LEU A 55 5.47 2.69 -10.95
C LEU A 55 5.95 3.09 -12.36
N MET A 56 5.07 3.00 -13.35
CA MET A 56 5.37 3.43 -14.72
C MET A 56 5.65 4.94 -14.79
N ASN A 57 4.95 5.74 -14.00
CA ASN A 57 5.16 7.19 -13.96
C ASN A 57 6.51 7.56 -13.31
N ILE A 58 6.91 6.85 -12.25
CA ILE A 58 8.23 7.06 -11.63
C ILE A 58 9.34 6.86 -12.67
N ALA A 59 9.27 5.80 -13.46
CA ALA A 59 10.25 5.53 -14.52
C ALA A 59 10.28 6.59 -15.63
N LYS A 60 9.18 7.33 -15.83
CA LYS A 60 9.09 8.41 -16.83
C LYS A 60 9.59 9.76 -16.28
N VAL A 61 9.27 10.05 -15.03
CA VAL A 61 9.56 11.36 -14.41
C VAL A 61 10.98 11.42 -13.86
N VAL A 62 11.48 10.31 -13.33
CA VAL A 62 12.84 10.23 -12.79
C VAL A 62 13.72 9.57 -13.84
N LEU A 63 14.62 10.35 -14.45
CA LEU A 63 15.60 9.89 -15.44
C LEU A 63 16.73 9.07 -14.78
N ALA A 64 16.34 7.99 -14.10
CA ALA A 64 17.22 7.08 -13.38
C ALA A 64 17.67 5.93 -14.27
N SER A 65 18.89 5.45 -14.05
CA SER A 65 19.42 4.22 -14.66
C SER A 65 18.67 2.98 -14.14
N PRO A 66 18.63 1.87 -14.90
CA PRO A 66 18.15 0.59 -14.39
C PRO A 66 18.79 0.14 -13.07
N SER A 67 20.05 0.53 -12.82
CA SER A 67 20.79 0.20 -11.61
C SER A 67 20.52 1.13 -10.42
N ASP A 68 19.82 2.23 -10.64
CA ASP A 68 19.49 3.21 -9.60
C ASP A 68 18.29 2.76 -8.76
N PRO A 69 18.15 3.29 -7.53
CA PRO A 69 17.03 2.97 -6.67
C PRO A 69 15.68 3.28 -7.33
N LEU A 70 14.71 2.37 -7.21
CA LEU A 70 13.36 2.51 -7.75
C LEU A 70 12.68 3.76 -7.20
N PHE A 71 12.66 3.89 -5.87
CA PHE A 71 12.13 5.06 -5.18
C PHE A 71 13.24 6.09 -5.06
N SER A 72 13.53 6.78 -6.17
CA SER A 72 14.52 7.84 -6.23
C SER A 72 13.88 9.18 -6.61
N LEU A 73 14.61 10.25 -6.35
CA LEU A 73 14.28 11.61 -6.75
C LEU A 73 15.53 12.29 -7.27
N GLN A 74 15.33 13.22 -8.21
CA GLN A 74 16.41 14.09 -8.65
C GLN A 74 16.54 15.26 -7.67
N ASP A 75 17.75 15.48 -7.15
CA ASP A 75 18.01 16.62 -6.28
C ASP A 75 18.18 17.93 -7.09
N LYS A 76 18.35 19.05 -6.39
CA LYS A 76 18.54 20.38 -7.02
C LYS A 76 19.80 20.48 -7.89
N LYS A 77 20.73 19.54 -7.77
CA LYS A 77 21.97 19.47 -8.55
C LYS A 77 21.85 18.52 -9.75
N GLY A 78 20.69 17.89 -9.93
CA GLY A 78 20.47 16.92 -11.01
C GLY A 78 20.84 15.48 -10.64
N GLU A 79 21.29 15.22 -9.40
CA GLU A 79 21.74 13.91 -8.96
C GLU A 79 20.58 13.03 -8.52
N ILE A 80 20.60 11.76 -8.93
CA ILE A 80 19.60 10.77 -8.51
C ILE A 80 19.93 10.28 -7.10
N ARG A 81 18.99 10.47 -6.17
CA ARG A 81 19.14 10.03 -4.78
C ARG A 81 18.01 9.10 -4.36
N PRO A 82 18.29 8.05 -3.58
CA PRO A 82 17.24 7.25 -2.98
C PRO A 82 16.38 8.11 -2.05
N MET A 83 15.06 7.93 -2.15
CA MET A 83 14.12 8.51 -1.21
C MET A 83 14.24 7.80 0.13
N VAL A 84 14.51 8.58 1.18
CA VAL A 84 14.60 8.06 2.55
C VAL A 84 13.25 8.14 3.25
N ARG A 85 13.00 7.21 4.17
CA ARG A 85 11.74 7.12 4.95
C ARG A 85 11.33 8.46 5.56
N LYS A 86 12.27 9.20 6.16
CA LYS A 86 12.00 10.49 6.80
C LYS A 86 11.42 11.50 5.82
N ALA A 87 12.07 11.68 4.67
CA ALA A 87 11.63 12.62 3.64
C ALA A 87 10.26 12.23 3.04
N ALA A 88 10.04 10.94 2.80
CA ALA A 88 8.75 10.44 2.34
C ALA A 88 7.62 10.73 3.34
N LEU A 89 7.85 10.43 4.62
CA LEU A 89 6.87 10.68 5.69
C LEU A 89 6.61 12.18 5.89
N GLU A 90 7.66 13.01 5.89
CA GLU A 90 7.51 14.47 5.98
C GLU A 90 6.63 15.01 4.84
N ARG A 91 6.87 14.55 3.60
CA ARG A 91 6.07 14.97 2.45
C ARG A 91 4.61 14.53 2.57
N ILE A 92 4.37 13.28 2.91
CA ILE A 92 3.01 12.73 3.07
C ILE A 92 2.29 13.50 4.19
N ASN A 93 2.92 13.64 5.35
CA ASN A 93 2.32 14.30 6.51
C ASN A 93 2.05 15.79 6.28
N THR A 94 2.90 16.46 5.51
CA THR A 94 2.65 17.86 5.11
C THR A 94 1.36 17.96 4.31
N ILE A 95 1.15 17.05 3.36
CA ILE A 95 -0.08 17.01 2.54
C ILE A 95 -1.27 16.67 3.44
N THR A 96 -1.25 15.52 4.13
CA THR A 96 -2.40 15.06 4.92
C THR A 96 -2.81 16.05 6.01
N THR A 97 -1.84 16.72 6.65
CA THR A 97 -2.13 17.74 7.66
C THR A 97 -2.79 18.98 7.04
N ALA A 98 -2.35 19.43 5.86
CA ALA A 98 -2.98 20.55 5.16
C ALA A 98 -4.45 20.27 4.78
N TRP A 99 -4.79 18.99 4.56
CA TRP A 99 -6.17 18.53 4.31
C TRP A 99 -6.95 18.19 5.60
N GLY A 100 -6.36 18.34 6.78
CA GLY A 100 -7.01 18.05 8.07
C GLY A 100 -7.10 16.57 8.43
N TRP A 101 -6.36 15.68 7.77
CA TRP A 101 -6.37 14.23 8.02
C TRP A 101 -5.35 13.77 9.06
N GLY A 102 -4.52 14.68 9.57
CA GLY A 102 -3.51 14.39 10.59
C GLY A 102 -2.21 13.79 10.03
N THR A 103 -1.45 13.09 10.88
CA THR A 103 -0.13 12.55 10.58
C THR A 103 -0.10 11.02 10.53
N SER A 104 0.63 10.47 9.55
CA SER A 104 0.90 9.04 9.41
C SER A 104 2.29 8.67 9.93
N PHE A 105 2.42 7.44 10.43
CA PHE A 105 3.69 6.83 10.81
C PHE A 105 4.02 5.67 9.89
N GLY A 106 5.29 5.24 9.86
CA GLY A 106 5.70 4.08 9.04
C GLY A 106 4.86 2.83 9.30
N HIS A 107 4.49 2.56 10.55
CA HIS A 107 3.62 1.43 10.91
C HIS A 107 2.17 1.59 10.40
N SER A 108 1.69 2.83 10.27
CA SER A 108 0.36 3.14 9.73
C SER A 108 0.19 2.62 8.30
N PHE A 109 1.24 2.61 7.48
CA PHE A 109 1.18 2.09 6.11
C PHE A 109 1.07 0.56 6.07
N CYS A 110 1.73 -0.16 7.00
CA CYS A 110 1.63 -1.60 7.08
C CYS A 110 0.19 -2.02 7.48
N ILE A 111 -0.35 -1.43 8.53
CA ILE A 111 -1.72 -1.70 8.99
C ILE A 111 -2.72 -1.22 7.93
N GLY A 112 -2.60 0.04 7.51
CA GLY A 112 -3.52 0.66 6.56
C GLY A 112 -3.53 -0.03 5.20
N GLY A 113 -2.39 -0.54 4.74
CA GLY A 113 -2.32 -1.35 3.51
C GLY A 113 -3.12 -2.65 3.64
N ALA A 114 -2.93 -3.40 4.74
CA ALA A 114 -3.70 -4.62 4.99
C ALA A 114 -5.20 -4.35 5.12
N SER A 115 -5.58 -3.32 5.88
CA SER A 115 -6.97 -2.87 6.00
C SER A 115 -7.57 -2.43 4.66
N HIS A 116 -6.80 -1.71 3.83
CA HIS A 116 -7.23 -1.31 2.50
C HIS A 116 -7.48 -2.53 1.62
N TYR A 117 -6.56 -3.49 1.57
CA TYR A 117 -6.74 -4.73 0.82
C TYR A 117 -7.98 -5.50 1.28
N MET A 118 -8.25 -5.55 2.59
CA MET A 118 -9.47 -6.15 3.15
C MET A 118 -10.74 -5.40 2.70
N SER A 119 -10.69 -4.07 2.59
CA SER A 119 -11.86 -3.25 2.24
C SER A 119 -12.28 -3.30 0.76
N LEU A 120 -11.42 -3.78 -0.15
CA LEU A 120 -11.66 -3.73 -1.59
C LEU A 120 -12.71 -4.74 -2.13
N GLY A 121 -13.36 -5.54 -1.28
CA GLY A 121 -14.47 -6.42 -1.67
C GLY A 121 -14.58 -7.70 -0.85
N GLN A 122 -15.75 -8.35 -0.93
CA GLN A 122 -16.21 -9.46 -0.09
C GLN A 122 -15.17 -10.59 0.03
N GLY A 123 -14.44 -10.63 1.14
CA GLY A 123 -13.61 -11.78 1.49
C GLY A 123 -12.36 -11.94 0.62
N LYS A 124 -11.47 -10.94 0.60
CA LYS A 124 -10.06 -11.33 0.40
C LYS A 124 -9.69 -12.20 1.59
N ASP A 125 -9.51 -13.48 1.31
CA ASP A 125 -9.07 -14.48 2.26
C ASP A 125 -7.92 -13.89 3.09
N PRO A 126 -8.04 -13.82 4.43
CA PRO A 126 -6.96 -13.39 5.30
C PRO A 126 -5.63 -14.07 4.97
N GLU A 127 -5.65 -15.31 4.46
CA GLU A 127 -4.48 -16.02 3.97
C GLU A 127 -3.83 -15.34 2.76
N VAL A 128 -4.61 -14.82 1.81
CA VAL A 128 -4.06 -14.07 0.66
C VAL A 128 -3.38 -12.79 1.11
N ILE A 129 -3.95 -12.08 2.08
CA ILE A 129 -3.33 -10.87 2.66
C ILE A 129 -2.07 -11.24 3.44
N CYS A 130 -2.08 -12.37 4.15
CA CYS A 130 -0.90 -12.91 4.84
C CYS A 130 0.23 -13.25 3.88
N ILE A 131 -0.09 -13.92 2.77
CA ILE A 131 0.88 -14.26 1.72
C ILE A 131 1.42 -12.98 1.08
N ALA A 132 0.56 -12.03 0.73
CA ALA A 132 0.96 -10.75 0.13
C ALA A 132 1.82 -9.89 1.08
N GLY A 133 1.48 -9.88 2.37
CA GLY A 133 2.22 -9.20 3.43
C GLY A 133 3.45 -9.97 3.92
N HIS A 134 3.66 -11.19 3.44
CA HIS A 134 4.69 -12.12 3.88
C HIS A 134 4.77 -12.29 5.41
N TRP A 135 3.62 -12.42 6.04
CA TRP A 135 3.54 -12.59 7.49
C TRP A 135 3.83 -14.06 7.87
N LYS A 136 4.81 -14.27 8.74
CA LYS A 136 5.16 -15.62 9.26
C LYS A 136 4.26 -16.07 10.42
N SER A 137 3.63 -15.13 11.13
CA SER A 137 2.80 -15.42 12.29
C SER A 137 1.37 -14.97 12.07
N LEU A 138 0.42 -15.65 12.70
CA LEU A 138 -1.01 -15.30 12.70
C LEU A 138 -1.34 -14.02 13.47
N ALA A 139 -0.34 -13.31 14.04
CA ALA A 139 -0.55 -12.06 14.76
C ALA A 139 -1.24 -10.98 13.92
N TYR A 140 -1.23 -11.13 12.60
CA TYR A 140 -1.95 -10.26 11.70
C TYR A 140 -3.46 -10.36 11.78
N GLN A 141 -3.99 -11.53 12.14
CA GLN A 141 -5.43 -11.78 12.25
C GLN A 141 -6.05 -10.82 13.27
N THR A 142 -5.34 -10.49 14.34
CA THR A 142 -5.78 -9.50 15.34
C THR A 142 -6.03 -8.13 14.71
N TYR A 143 -5.18 -7.68 13.78
CA TYR A 143 -5.38 -6.40 13.09
C TYR A 143 -6.56 -6.45 12.11
N LEU A 144 -6.71 -7.56 11.40
CA LEU A 144 -7.81 -7.75 10.45
C LEU A 144 -9.16 -7.83 11.17
N TRP A 145 -9.27 -8.60 12.25
CA TRP A 145 -10.49 -8.70 13.06
C TRP A 145 -10.82 -7.39 13.77
N ALA A 146 -9.82 -6.69 14.32
CA ALA A 146 -10.05 -5.37 14.87
C ALA A 146 -10.59 -4.40 13.81
N PHE A 147 -10.07 -4.47 12.58
CA PHE A 147 -10.58 -3.68 11.48
C PHE A 147 -12.01 -4.06 11.08
N GLU A 148 -12.33 -5.36 10.94
CA GLU A 148 -13.68 -5.84 10.66
C GLU A 148 -14.69 -5.39 11.72
N LEU A 149 -14.33 -5.48 13.01
CA LEU A 149 -15.15 -4.99 14.12
C LEU A 149 -15.39 -3.48 14.06
N VAL A 150 -14.36 -2.71 13.69
CA VAL A 150 -14.46 -1.25 13.53
C VAL A 150 -15.35 -0.91 12.33
N ILE A 151 -15.11 -1.52 11.16
CA ILE A 151 -15.90 -1.28 9.95
C ILE A 151 -17.35 -1.69 10.17
N THR A 152 -17.62 -2.88 10.71
CA THR A 152 -19.00 -3.30 11.00
C THR A 152 -19.67 -2.33 11.98
N ARG A 153 -18.99 -1.86 13.02
CA ARG A 153 -19.56 -0.86 13.95
C ARG A 153 -19.91 0.47 13.26
N HIS A 154 -19.11 0.93 12.30
CA HIS A 154 -19.31 2.23 11.65
C HIS A 154 -20.18 2.15 10.38
N MET A 155 -20.21 1.01 9.69
CA MET A 155 -21.06 0.75 8.53
C MET A 155 -22.44 0.24 8.94
N ASN A 156 -22.59 -0.34 10.14
CA ASN A 156 -23.89 -0.60 10.76
C ASN A 156 -24.49 0.71 11.31
N THR A 157 -24.61 1.74 10.48
CA THR A 157 -25.65 2.74 10.68
C THR A 157 -26.97 2.09 10.31
N SER A 158 -27.64 1.45 11.27
CA SER A 158 -29.07 1.20 11.17
C SER A 158 -29.77 2.55 10.92
N PRO A 159 -30.69 2.67 9.96
CA PRO A 159 -31.50 3.87 9.80
C PRO A 159 -32.51 3.94 10.95
N THR A 160 -32.05 4.29 12.15
CA THR A 160 -32.90 4.37 13.34
C THR A 160 -32.78 5.72 14.04
N ASN A 161 -32.51 6.78 13.28
CA ASN A 161 -32.82 8.16 13.65
C ASN A 161 -33.78 8.79 12.62
N ALA A 162 -34.69 8.00 12.05
CA ALA A 162 -35.92 8.57 11.53
C ALA A 162 -36.72 9.06 12.75
N ALA A 163 -36.84 10.38 12.89
CA ALA A 163 -37.71 10.98 13.89
C ALA A 163 -39.10 10.33 13.81
N PRO A 164 -39.75 9.98 14.93
CA PRO A 164 -41.09 9.43 14.89
C PRO A 164 -42.01 10.42 14.18
N CYS A 165 -42.63 9.96 13.09
CA CYS A 165 -43.66 10.70 12.39
C CYS A 165 -44.76 11.04 13.42
N PRO A 166 -45.13 12.32 13.60
CA PRO A 166 -46.12 12.67 14.61
C PRO A 166 -47.46 12.03 14.26
N SER A 167 -48.01 11.30 15.22
CA SER A 167 -49.32 10.67 15.15
C SER A 167 -50.43 11.73 15.02
N GLY A 168 -51.36 11.48 14.09
CA GLY A 168 -52.63 12.20 13.92
C GLY A 168 -52.82 12.65 12.47
N TRP A 169 -53.91 12.31 11.80
CA TRP A 169 -55.31 12.38 12.22
C TRP A 169 -56.17 11.23 11.68
N ALA A 170 -57.30 11.03 12.37
CA ALA A 170 -58.58 10.39 12.03
C ALA A 170 -58.68 9.50 10.77
#